data_AF-A0A7J0D1T2-F1
#
_entry.id   AF-A0A7J0D1T2-F1
#
_cell.length_a   1.000
_cell.length_b   1.000
_cell.length_c   1.000
_cell.angle_alpha   90.00
_cell.angle_beta   90.00
_cell.angle_gamma   90.00
#
_symmetry.space_group_name_H-M   'P 1'
#
loop_
_entity.id
_entity.type
_entity.pdbx_description
1 polymer ?
#
loop_
_entity_poly.entity_id
_entity_poly.type
_entity_poly.pdbx_seq_one_letter_code
_entity_poly.pdbx_strand_id
1 'polypeptide(L)'
;MRARTAVLCSVADQGVAALTNILVLVAAARLSTVADFARFSAVYLVFTVLLGVSGAYTGQPLVLRRGGGEETRSACRSAVVFTVLAAAALGALLAAVCFLVPGTPRGPS
;
A
#
# COMPACT_ATOMS: atom_id res chain seq x y z
N MET A 1 7.58 -22.45 19.11
CA MET A 1 8.25 -22.39 17.79
C MET A 1 7.29 -22.12 16.62
N ARG A 2 6.17 -22.86 16.46
CA ARG A 2 5.22 -22.66 15.34
C ARG A 2 4.68 -21.22 15.18
N ALA A 3 4.45 -20.50 16.27
CA ALA A 3 3.98 -19.10 16.23
C ALA A 3 5.00 -18.12 15.61
N ARG A 4 6.31 -18.28 15.92
CA ARG A 4 7.36 -17.45 15.31
C ARG A 4 7.48 -17.70 13.81
N THR A 5 7.35 -18.95 13.38
CA THR A 5 7.36 -19.31 11.95
C THR A 5 6.15 -18.72 11.22
N ALA A 6 4.96 -18.79 11.82
CA ALA A 6 3.75 -18.19 11.24
C ALA A 6 3.86 -16.66 11.11
N VAL A 7 4.43 -15.99 12.12
CA VAL A 7 4.70 -14.54 12.06
C VAL A 7 5.72 -14.21 10.98
N LEU A 8 6.84 -14.94 10.90
CA LEU A 8 7.84 -14.74 9.85
C LEU A 8 7.27 -14.97 8.45
N CYS A 9 6.45 -16.01 8.26
CA CYS A 9 5.76 -16.26 7.00
C CYS A 9 4.79 -15.13 6.64
N SER A 10 4.04 -14.59 7.61
CA SER A 10 3.11 -13.48 7.37
C SER A 10 3.84 -12.17 7.02
N VAL A 11 4.96 -11.88 7.70
CA VAL A 11 5.79 -10.72 7.38
C VAL A 11 6.44 -10.87 6.00
N ALA A 12 6.92 -12.08 5.67
CA ALA A 12 7.48 -12.36 4.35
C ALA A 12 6.43 -12.20 3.24
N ASP A 13 5.21 -12.72 3.45
CA ASP A 13 4.09 -12.59 2.51
C ASP A 13 3.70 -11.11 2.29
N GLN A 14 3.58 -10.34 3.36
CA GLN A 14 3.35 -8.89 3.27
C GLN A 14 4.51 -8.15 2.58
N GLY A 15 5.75 -8.56 2.87
CA GLY A 15 6.94 -8.00 2.24
C GLY A 15 6.99 -8.25 0.73
N VAL A 16 6.65 -9.47 0.29
CA VAL A 16 6.54 -9.83 -1.13
C VAL A 16 5.42 -9.03 -1.79
N ALA A 17 4.24 -8.97 -1.15
CA ALA A 17 3.12 -8.19 -1.68
C ALA A 17 3.48 -6.71 -1.84
N ALA A 18 4.14 -6.10 -0.85
CA ALA A 18 4.60 -4.71 -0.93
C ALA A 18 5.63 -4.50 -2.05
N LEU A 19 6.62 -5.39 -2.18
CA LEU A 19 7.63 -5.34 -3.22
C LEU A 19 6.98 -5.42 -4.62
N THR A 20 6.08 -6.38 -4.82
CA THR A 20 5.34 -6.53 -6.09
C THR A 20 4.55 -5.26 -6.40
N ASN A 21 3.91 -4.65 -5.40
CA ASN A 21 3.14 -3.42 -5.65
C ASN A 21 4.03 -2.25 -6.09
N ILE A 22 5.20 -2.10 -5.47
CA ILE A 22 6.17 -1.06 -5.84
C ILE A 22 6.72 -1.32 -7.25
N LEU A 23 7.09 -2.57 -7.57
CA LEU A 23 7.61 -2.92 -8.89
C LEU A 23 6.61 -2.62 -10.01
N VAL A 24 5.33 -2.90 -9.78
CA VAL A 24 4.27 -2.55 -10.73
C VAL A 24 4.17 -1.03 -10.92
N LEU A 25 4.24 -0.24 -9.84
CA LEU A 25 4.21 1.22 -9.94
C LEU A 25 5.44 1.77 -10.68
N VAL A 26 6.63 1.24 -10.40
CA VAL A 26 7.88 1.60 -11.10
C VAL A 26 7.81 1.24 -12.57
N ALA A 27 7.34 0.03 -12.91
CA ALA A 27 7.17 -0.40 -14.29
C ALA A 27 6.17 0.51 -15.03
N ALA A 28 5.04 0.84 -14.40
CA ALA A 28 4.06 1.77 -14.96
C ALA A 28 4.67 3.16 -15.19
N ALA A 29 5.45 3.69 -14.24
CA ALA A 29 6.13 4.97 -14.39
C ALA A 29 7.16 4.97 -15.53
N ARG A 30 7.84 3.84 -15.75
CA ARG A 30 8.88 3.69 -16.77
C ARG A 30 8.34 3.45 -18.18
N LEU A 31 7.19 2.78 -18.29
CA LEU A 31 6.63 2.33 -19.56
C LEU A 31 5.45 3.18 -20.06
N SER A 32 4.93 4.09 -19.24
CA SER A 32 3.73 4.89 -19.57
C SER A 32 4.05 6.37 -19.75
N THR A 33 3.16 7.08 -20.44
CA THR A 33 3.18 8.55 -20.45
C THR A 33 2.82 9.09 -19.06
N VAL A 34 3.18 10.35 -18.76
CA VAL A 34 2.83 11.00 -17.48
C VAL A 34 1.30 11.00 -17.23
N ALA A 35 0.51 11.22 -18.29
CA ALA A 35 -0.95 11.25 -18.17
C ALA A 35 -1.53 9.87 -17.88
N ASP A 36 -1.00 8.82 -18.51
CA ASP A 36 -1.46 7.45 -18.30
C ASP A 36 -0.98 6.89 -16.96
N PHE A 37 0.24 7.26 -16.54
CA PHE A 37 0.75 6.96 -15.21
C PHE A 37 -0.12 7.59 -14.13
N ALA A 38 -0.51 8.87 -14.27
CA ALA A 38 -1.37 9.53 -13.28
C ALA A 38 -2.73 8.82 -13.11
N ARG A 39 -3.37 8.41 -14.21
CA ARG A 39 -4.63 7.65 -14.17
C ARG A 39 -4.42 6.27 -13.56
N PHE A 40 -3.36 5.58 -13.96
CA PHE A 40 -2.99 4.28 -13.41
C PHE A 40 -2.75 4.37 -11.89
N SER A 41 -1.94 5.31 -11.44
CA SER A 41 -1.60 5.51 -10.03
C SER A 41 -2.82 5.79 -9.16
N ALA A 42 -3.81 6.55 -9.65
CA ALA A 42 -5.03 6.83 -8.90
C ALA A 42 -5.83 5.54 -8.63
N VAL A 43 -6.04 4.69 -9.65
CA VAL A 43 -6.73 3.40 -9.50
C VAL A 43 -5.88 2.43 -8.69
N TYR A 44 -4.57 2.42 -8.93
CA TYR A 44 -3.63 1.54 -8.26
C TYR A 44 -3.53 1.81 -6.76
N LEU A 45 -3.58 3.09 -6.35
CA LEU A 45 -3.62 3.47 -4.95
C LEU A 45 -4.84 2.88 -4.22
N VAL A 46 -6.01 3.00 -4.83
CA VAL A 46 -7.26 2.43 -4.29
C VAL A 46 -7.13 0.91 -4.16
N PHE A 47 -6.64 0.25 -5.21
CA PHE A 47 -6.37 -1.19 -5.22
C PHE A 47 -5.42 -1.62 -4.09
N THR A 48 -4.27 -0.95 -3.93
CA THR A 48 -3.28 -1.30 -2.91
C THR A 48 -3.82 -1.10 -1.48
N VAL A 49 -4.63 -0.07 -1.23
CA VAL A 49 -5.28 0.14 0.07
C VAL A 49 -6.28 -0.98 0.37
N LEU A 50 -7.15 -1.32 -0.57
CA LEU A 50 -8.11 -2.42 -0.44
C LEU A 50 -7.41 -3.77 -0.19
N LEU A 51 -6.30 -4.01 -0.90
CA LEU A 51 -5.47 -5.21 -0.71
C LEU A 51 -4.87 -5.26 0.70
N GLY A 52 -4.34 -4.14 1.20
CA GLY A 52 -3.78 -4.04 2.56
C GLY A 52 -4.82 -4.28 3.65
N VAL A 53 -6.01 -3.69 3.51
CA VAL A 53 -7.13 -3.92 4.45
C VAL A 53 -7.58 -5.38 4.42
N SER A 54 -7.69 -5.96 3.22
CA SER A 54 -8.08 -7.36 3.06
C SER A 54 -7.06 -8.31 3.68
N GLY A 55 -5.75 -8.07 3.48
CA GLY A 55 -4.68 -8.85 4.10
C GLY A 55 -4.65 -8.74 5.63
N ALA A 56 -4.89 -7.54 6.18
CA ALA A 56 -5.00 -7.34 7.62
C ALA A 56 -6.18 -8.11 8.23
N TYR A 57 -7.29 -8.25 7.48
CA TYR A 57 -8.47 -8.98 7.90
C TYR A 57 -8.31 -10.50 7.79
N THR A 58 -7.74 -11.00 6.69
CA THR A 58 -7.61 -12.45 6.41
C THR A 58 -6.43 -13.12 7.12
N GLY A 59 -5.42 -12.37 7.59
CA GLY A 59 -4.34 -12.92 8.41
C GLY A 59 -4.76 -13.39 9.81
N GLN A 60 -5.98 -13.06 10.26
CA GLN A 60 -6.47 -13.27 11.62
C GLN A 60 -6.97 -14.68 12.02
N PRO A 61 -7.37 -15.64 11.15
CA PRO A 61 -7.93 -16.90 11.64
C PRO A 61 -6.92 -17.92 12.21
N LEU A 62 -5.61 -17.75 12.02
CA LEU A 62 -4.62 -18.81 12.32
C LEU A 62 -3.98 -18.76 13.73
N VAL A 63 -4.30 -17.76 14.56
CA VAL A 63 -3.65 -17.57 15.88
C VAL A 63 -4.62 -17.68 17.07
N LEU A 64 -5.91 -17.98 16.85
CA LEU A 64 -6.88 -18.22 17.93
C LEU A 64 -6.77 -19.64 18.53
N ARG A 65 -5.56 -20.02 18.90
CA ARG A 65 -5.33 -20.88 20.08
C ARG A 65 -4.20 -20.27 20.91
N ARG A 66 -4.61 -19.40 21.86
CA ARG A 66 -3.90 -19.01 23.10
C ARG A 66 -3.01 -17.74 23.07
N GLY A 67 -3.61 -16.55 22.99
CA GLY A 67 -2.97 -15.26 23.33
C GLY A 67 -3.95 -14.08 23.23
N GLY A 68 -3.97 -13.16 24.21
CA GLY A 68 -5.05 -12.18 24.46
C GLY A 68 -5.37 -11.19 23.32
N GLY A 69 -6.65 -10.87 23.17
CA GLY A 69 -7.21 -10.09 22.06
C GLY A 69 -6.85 -8.61 22.00
N GLU A 70 -6.38 -8.00 23.10
CA GLU A 70 -6.09 -6.55 23.12
C GLU A 70 -4.79 -6.18 22.41
N GLU A 71 -3.73 -6.98 22.57
CA GLU A 71 -2.42 -6.73 21.96
C GLU A 71 -2.47 -6.92 20.44
N THR A 72 -3.21 -7.94 19.98
CA THR A 72 -3.46 -8.19 18.55
C THR A 72 -4.32 -7.10 17.91
N ARG A 73 -5.35 -6.63 18.63
CA ARG A 73 -6.21 -5.52 18.17
C ARG A 73 -5.43 -4.20 18.09
N SER A 74 -4.52 -3.97 19.04
CA SER A 74 -3.62 -2.81 19.01
C SER A 74 -2.68 -2.85 17.81
N ALA A 75 -2.04 -3.99 17.55
CA ALA A 75 -1.17 -4.18 16.39
C ALA A 75 -1.91 -4.01 15.06
N CYS A 76 -3.12 -4.58 14.94
CA CYS A 76 -3.99 -4.41 13.77
C CYS A 76 -4.38 -2.95 13.55
N ARG A 77 -4.83 -2.25 14.60
CA ARG A 77 -5.11 -0.82 14.53
C ARG A 77 -3.86 -0.03 14.12
N SER A 78 -2.70 -0.38 14.65
CA SER A 78 -1.44 0.29 14.33
C SER A 78 -1.02 0.07 12.88
N ALA A 79 -1.20 -1.14 12.33
CA ALA A 79 -0.88 -1.45 10.94
C ALA A 79 -1.84 -0.78 9.95
N VAL A 80 -3.15 -0.76 10.27
CA VAL A 80 -4.16 -0.06 9.47
C VAL A 80 -3.92 1.44 9.50
N VAL A 81 -3.72 2.01 10.69
CA VAL A 81 -3.43 3.45 10.85
C VAL A 81 -2.12 3.81 10.14
N PHE A 82 -1.06 3.00 10.29
CA PHE A 82 0.20 3.23 9.59
C PHE A 82 0.02 3.20 8.06
N THR A 83 -0.67 2.19 7.53
CA THR A 83 -0.92 2.07 6.08
C THR A 83 -1.72 3.24 5.55
N VAL A 84 -2.78 3.65 6.25
CA VAL A 84 -3.61 4.80 5.88
C VAL A 84 -2.80 6.10 5.93
N LEU A 85 -2.02 6.32 6.99
CA LEU A 85 -1.18 7.51 7.13
C LEU A 85 -0.08 7.56 6.07
N ALA A 86 0.57 6.43 5.79
CA ALA A 86 1.59 6.34 4.76
C ALA A 86 1.03 6.63 3.37
N ALA A 87 -0.14 6.05 3.04
CA ALA A 87 -0.84 6.32 1.79
C ALA A 87 -1.26 7.79 1.67
N ALA A 88 -1.77 8.39 2.76
CA ALA A 88 -2.15 9.80 2.81
C ALA A 88 -0.92 10.73 2.64
N ALA A 89 0.20 10.43 3.29
CA ALA A 89 1.43 11.21 3.19
C ALA A 89 2.01 11.17 1.77
N LEU A 90 2.09 9.99 1.16
CA LEU A 90 2.52 9.82 -0.24
C LEU A 90 1.59 10.51 -1.23
N GLY A 91 0.27 10.40 -1.02
CA GLY A 91 -0.74 11.10 -1.81
C GLY A 91 -0.61 12.62 -1.71
N ALA A 92 -0.40 13.15 -0.51
CA ALA A 92 -0.21 14.58 -0.28
C ALA A 92 1.08 15.10 -0.95
N LEU A 93 2.18 14.34 -0.87
CA LEU A 93 3.43 14.68 -1.55
C LEU A 93 3.25 14.75 -3.08
N LEU A 94 2.58 13.74 -3.66
CA LEU A 94 2.26 13.72 -5.09
C LEU A 94 1.35 14.87 -5.49
N ALA A 95 0.31 15.16 -4.71
CA ALA A 95 -0.59 16.29 -4.95
C ALA A 95 0.15 17.63 -4.89
N ALA A 96 1.08 17.80 -3.95
CA ALA A 96 1.93 18.98 -3.86
C ALA A 96 2.83 19.14 -5.09
N VAL A 97 3.43 18.04 -5.59
CA VAL A 97 4.20 18.07 -6.84
C VAL A 97 3.32 18.47 -8.03
N CYS A 98 2.11 17.90 -8.16
CA CYS A 98 1.18 18.29 -9.22
C CYS A 98 0.72 19.75 -9.13
N PHE A 99 0.61 20.30 -7.91
CA PHE A 99 0.25 21.70 -7.70
C PHE A 99 1.41 22.65 -8.05
N LEU A 100 2.64 22.26 -7.70
CA LEU A 100 3.83 23.09 -7.87
C LEU A 100 4.43 23.05 -9.29
N VAL A 101 4.15 22.00 -10.07
CA VAL A 101 4.63 21.87 -11.46
C VAL A 101 3.55 22.42 -12.41
N PRO A 102 3.76 23.58 -13.07
CA PRO A 102 2.83 24.09 -14.06
C PRO A 102 2.69 23.08 -15.20
N GLY A 103 1.46 22.66 -15.52
CA GLY A 103 1.21 21.86 -16.70
C GLY A 103 1.57 22.67 -17.94
N THR A 104 2.53 22.20 -18.73
CA THR A 104 2.84 22.80 -20.03
C THR A 104 1.60 22.71 -20.91
N PRO A 105 0.99 23.84 -21.33
CA PRO A 105 -0.06 23.79 -22.34
C PRO A 105 0.57 23.22 -23.61
N ARG A 106 0.00 22.17 -24.18
CA ARG A 106 0.28 21.85 -25.58
C ARG A 106 -0.23 23.04 -26.40
N GLY A 107 0.69 23.90 -26.84
CA GLY A 107 0.40 24.91 -27.85
C GLY A 107 -0.08 24.22 -29.13
N PRO A 108 -0.95 24.87 -29.92
CA PRO A 108 -1.39 24.33 -31.20
C PRO A 108 -0.26 24.44 -32.23
N SER A 109 0.13 23.30 -32.82
CA SER A 109 0.71 23.21 -34.17
C SER A 109 0.77 21.75 -34.60
#